data_AF-A0A7L3GEN0-F1
#
_entry.id   AF-A0A7L3GEN0-F1
#
_cell.length_a   1.000
_cell.length_b   1.000
_cell.length_c   1.000
_cell.angle_alpha   90.00
_cell.angle_beta   90.00
_cell.angle_gamma   90.00
#
_symmetry.space_group_name_H-M   'P 1'
#
loop_
_entity.id
_entity.type
_entity.pdbx_description
1 polymer ?
#
loop_
_entity_poly.entity_id
_entity_poly.type
_entity_poly.pdbx_seq_one_letter_code
_entity_poly.pdbx_strand_id
1 'polypeptide(L)'
;QAARLSVQASKLVELPYSFSDDDDGSLAGDMDLPAAEEDPGAWCPIPPTPATFSQCVRYLAFLWNLLFLLLGLLALAVGVWGLLAKGFLGGEHLASLGSDPMLLFVLVGLGASTVSLAGCLGALRSSPCLLRFFVGAVLAFVGLEVLGGLLLLVARHRLRDALRDALLLCLLRYQEEPDLRFLVDEVQRSLQCCGLGSYRDWETNPYFNCSAPGVQACSVPASCCLDPWQNGTVVNDQCAFGALRLGDLAASTVVHLGGCMAQLSTWLHGQAGSIMTGAAVLVLVEATGMLMALKMLRDIMPIGVRD
;
A
#
# COMPACT_ATOMS: atom_id res chain seq x y z
N GLN A 1 2.23 45.95 -23.77
CA GLN A 1 1.27 45.12 -23.01
C GLN A 1 1.89 43.89 -22.31
N ALA A 2 3.22 43.73 -22.24
CA ALA A 2 3.85 42.59 -21.54
C ALA A 2 4.60 42.96 -20.24
N ALA A 3 4.74 44.26 -19.90
CA ALA A 3 5.52 44.71 -18.73
C ALA A 3 4.67 45.07 -17.49
N ARG A 4 3.33 44.95 -17.55
CA ARG A 4 2.43 45.22 -16.40
C ARG A 4 2.02 43.97 -15.62
N LEU A 5 2.40 42.77 -16.08
CA LEU A 5 2.04 41.49 -15.43
C LEU A 5 3.06 41.02 -14.39
N SER A 6 4.27 41.61 -14.31
CA SER A 6 5.31 41.20 -13.35
C SER A 6 5.21 41.92 -11.99
N VAL A 7 4.53 43.06 -11.90
CA VAL A 7 4.42 43.85 -10.65
C VAL A 7 3.32 43.34 -9.73
N GLN A 8 2.40 42.50 -10.23
CA GLN A 8 1.29 41.97 -9.44
C GLN A 8 1.62 40.65 -8.73
N ALA A 9 2.75 40.02 -9.05
CA ALA A 9 3.18 38.76 -8.44
C ALA A 9 3.97 38.92 -7.13
N SER A 10 4.47 40.11 -6.81
CA SER A 10 5.26 40.36 -5.60
C SER A 10 4.44 40.79 -4.36
N LYS A 11 3.11 40.94 -4.48
CA LYS A 11 2.23 41.41 -3.38
C LYS A 11 1.40 40.30 -2.69
N LEU A 12 1.63 39.03 -3.01
CA LEU A 12 0.90 37.90 -2.41
C LEU A 12 1.69 37.15 -1.32
N VAL A 13 2.85 37.67 -0.92
CA VAL A 13 3.63 37.20 0.22
C VAL A 13 3.61 38.29 1.29
N GLU A 14 2.52 38.40 2.04
CA GLU A 14 2.53 38.87 3.43
C GLU A 14 1.37 38.20 4.16
N LEU A 15 1.69 37.14 4.90
CA LEU A 15 0.90 36.66 6.02
C LEU A 15 1.34 37.46 7.25
N PRO A 16 0.45 38.11 8.01
CA PRO A 16 0.79 38.44 9.39
C PRO A 16 0.66 37.16 10.21
N TYR A 17 1.80 36.55 10.50
CA TYR A 17 1.95 35.62 11.61
C TYR A 17 2.06 36.48 12.88
N SER A 18 0.95 36.72 13.58
CA SER A 18 0.96 37.38 14.88
C SER A 18 1.11 36.33 15.97
N PHE A 19 2.33 36.25 16.50
CA PHE A 19 2.65 35.66 17.80
C PHE A 19 2.28 36.70 18.86
N SER A 20 1.35 36.38 19.75
CA SER A 20 1.04 37.20 20.93
C SER A 20 1.37 36.35 22.16
N ASP A 21 2.50 36.70 22.79
CA ASP A 21 2.81 36.33 24.17
C ASP A 21 1.94 37.20 25.10
N ASP A 22 1.21 36.57 26.00
CA ASP A 22 0.58 37.21 27.14
C ASP A 22 1.57 37.18 28.32
N ASP A 23 1.85 38.34 28.92
CA ASP A 23 2.36 38.43 30.28
C ASP A 23 1.79 39.66 31.00
N ASP A 24 1.45 39.42 32.27
CA ASP A 24 0.57 40.16 33.18
C ASP A 24 1.01 41.59 33.60
N GLY A 25 0.04 42.38 34.11
CA GLY A 25 0.30 43.23 35.28
C GLY A 25 -0.28 44.66 35.32
N SER A 26 -1.53 44.79 35.78
CA SER A 26 -2.09 45.81 36.70
C SER A 26 -1.36 47.16 36.93
N LEU A 27 -2.04 48.30 36.76
CA LEU A 27 -2.33 49.25 37.86
C LEU A 27 -3.32 50.38 37.44
N ALA A 28 -4.05 50.87 38.45
CA ALA A 28 -5.23 51.74 38.44
C ALA A 28 -4.99 53.24 38.14
N GLY A 29 -6.08 53.96 37.85
CA GLY A 29 -6.16 55.43 37.94
C GLY A 29 -7.43 56.03 37.32
N ASP A 30 -8.45 56.28 38.15
CA ASP A 30 -9.67 57.05 37.86
C ASP A 30 -9.41 58.53 37.49
N MET A 31 -10.19 59.10 36.55
CA MET A 31 -10.75 60.46 36.64
C MET A 31 -11.78 60.77 35.52
N ASP A 32 -13.04 60.93 35.96
CA ASP A 32 -14.20 61.70 35.47
C ASP A 32 -14.51 62.06 34.00
N LEU A 33 -15.80 61.85 33.68
CA LEU A 33 -16.59 62.13 32.47
C LEU A 33 -16.86 63.66 32.26
N PRO A 34 -17.31 64.11 31.07
CA PRO A 34 -18.76 64.10 30.83
C PRO A 34 -19.22 63.71 29.41
N ALA A 35 -20.36 63.01 29.44
CA ALA A 35 -21.41 62.81 28.46
C ALA A 35 -21.26 63.42 27.04
N ALA A 36 -21.18 62.53 26.05
CA ALA A 36 -21.69 62.76 24.71
C ALA A 36 -22.83 61.76 24.45
N GLU A 37 -23.99 62.29 24.10
CA GLU A 37 -25.22 61.60 23.73
C GLU A 37 -25.12 60.84 22.39
N GLU A 38 -25.91 59.76 22.30
CA GLU A 38 -26.45 59.04 21.13
C GLU A 38 -25.52 58.26 20.17
N ASP A 39 -25.63 56.92 20.21
CA ASP A 39 -26.12 56.12 19.07
C ASP A 39 -26.56 54.68 19.50
N PRO A 40 -27.85 54.30 19.43
CA PRO A 40 -28.30 52.95 19.72
C PRO A 40 -28.41 52.12 18.43
N GLY A 41 -27.37 51.39 18.03
CA GLY A 41 -27.54 50.64 16.76
C GLY A 41 -26.47 49.72 16.19
N ALA A 42 -25.34 49.46 16.85
CA ALA A 42 -24.29 48.63 16.25
C ALA A 42 -23.96 47.39 17.10
N TRP A 43 -24.88 46.43 17.15
CA TRP A 43 -24.49 45.05 17.45
C TRP A 43 -23.75 44.50 16.24
N CYS A 44 -22.43 44.70 16.17
CA CYS A 44 -21.60 43.88 15.30
C CYS A 44 -21.70 42.43 15.80
N PRO A 45 -22.18 41.47 14.98
CA PRO A 45 -22.01 40.07 15.32
C PRO A 45 -20.51 39.84 15.43
N ILE A 46 -20.02 39.54 16.63
CA ILE A 46 -18.67 39.06 16.83
C ILE A 46 -18.53 37.85 15.90
N PRO A 47 -17.61 37.86 14.91
CA PRO A 47 -17.40 36.68 14.09
C PRO A 47 -17.04 35.55 15.05
N PRO A 48 -17.73 34.39 15.00
CA PRO A 48 -17.39 33.29 15.89
C PRO A 48 -15.91 32.99 15.66
N THR A 49 -15.11 33.12 16.72
CA THR A 49 -13.74 32.63 16.70
C THR A 49 -13.83 31.16 16.28
N PRO A 50 -13.06 30.71 15.26
CA PRO A 50 -13.12 29.32 14.87
C PRO A 50 -12.79 28.51 16.13
N ALA A 51 -13.75 27.70 16.58
CA ALA A 51 -13.56 26.86 17.75
C ALA A 51 -12.23 26.11 17.56
N THR A 52 -11.36 26.15 18.56
CA THR A 52 -10.02 25.52 18.56
C THR A 52 -10.02 24.10 17.97
N PHE A 53 -11.11 23.37 18.18
CA PHE A 53 -11.42 22.07 17.61
C PHE A 53 -11.38 22.00 16.06
N SER A 54 -11.92 22.98 15.34
CA SER A 54 -11.88 23.01 13.87
C SER A 54 -10.46 23.19 13.35
N GLN A 55 -9.65 23.99 14.05
CA GLN A 55 -8.25 24.23 13.67
C GLN A 55 -7.38 22.98 13.86
N CYS A 56 -7.57 22.23 14.95
CA CYS A 56 -6.94 20.92 15.16
C CYS A 56 -7.26 19.92 14.05
N VAL A 57 -8.53 19.83 13.62
CA VAL A 57 -8.94 18.91 12.54
C VAL A 57 -8.25 19.25 11.23
N ARG A 58 -8.06 20.54 10.92
CA ARG A 58 -7.37 20.97 9.69
C ARG A 58 -5.89 20.57 9.68
N TYR A 59 -5.20 20.75 10.81
CA TYR A 59 -3.80 20.32 10.94
C TYR A 59 -3.66 18.79 10.91
N LEU A 60 -4.54 18.06 11.61
CA LEU A 60 -4.55 16.59 11.59
C LEU A 60 -4.83 16.06 10.18
N ALA A 61 -5.80 16.62 9.47
CA ALA A 61 -6.09 16.24 8.09
C ALA A 61 -4.90 16.52 7.17
N PHE A 62 -4.22 17.66 7.32
CA PHE A 62 -3.01 17.96 6.55
C PHE A 62 -1.89 16.96 6.84
N LEU A 63 -1.58 16.69 8.12
CA LEU A 63 -0.53 15.74 8.52
C LEU A 63 -0.84 14.31 8.04
N TRP A 64 -2.10 13.87 8.15
CA TRP A 64 -2.56 12.57 7.69
C TRP A 64 -2.34 12.43 6.18
N ASN A 65 -2.83 13.39 5.38
CA ASN A 65 -2.65 13.37 3.93
C ASN A 65 -1.18 13.49 3.52
N LEU A 66 -0.35 14.23 4.27
CA LEU A 66 1.08 14.35 4.01
C LEU A 66 1.79 12.99 4.23
N LEU A 67 1.41 12.24 5.26
CA LEU A 67 1.94 10.89 5.49
C LEU A 67 1.63 9.96 4.32
N PHE A 68 0.38 9.93 3.85
CA PHE A 68 0.00 9.10 2.69
C PHE A 68 0.66 9.57 1.40
N LEU A 69 0.90 10.87 1.23
CA LEU A 69 1.67 11.39 0.10
C LEU A 69 3.10 10.86 0.11
N LEU A 70 3.78 10.89 1.26
CA LEU A 70 5.14 10.36 1.38
C LEU A 70 5.20 8.86 1.13
N LEU A 71 4.24 8.09 1.67
CA LEU A 71 4.13 6.64 1.42
C LEU A 71 3.85 6.35 -0.07
N GLY A 72 2.96 7.11 -0.70
CA GLY A 72 2.64 7.00 -2.13
C GLY A 72 3.84 7.30 -3.01
N LEU A 73 4.61 8.35 -2.70
CA LEU A 73 5.83 8.71 -3.43
C LEU A 73 6.93 7.66 -3.24
N LEU A 74 7.05 7.08 -2.05
CA LEU A 74 7.97 5.98 -1.80
C LEU A 74 7.59 4.74 -2.64
N ALA A 75 6.31 4.35 -2.64
CA ALA A 75 5.82 3.24 -3.46
C ALA A 75 6.04 3.49 -4.96
N LEU A 76 5.78 4.72 -5.42
CA LEU A 76 6.07 5.14 -6.80
C LEU A 76 7.56 5.02 -7.13
N ALA A 77 8.43 5.51 -6.24
CA ALA A 77 9.88 5.45 -6.43
C ALA A 77 10.37 3.99 -6.51
N VAL A 78 9.88 3.11 -5.63
CA VAL A 78 10.20 1.67 -5.66
C VAL A 78 9.69 1.02 -6.95
N GLY A 79 8.46 1.31 -7.37
CA GLY A 79 7.91 0.77 -8.61
C GLY A 79 8.69 1.21 -9.86
N VAL A 80 9.01 2.50 -9.95
CA VAL A 80 9.83 3.05 -11.06
C VAL A 80 11.23 2.45 -11.03
N TRP A 81 11.86 2.38 -9.86
CA TRP A 81 13.17 1.73 -9.69
C TRP A 81 13.15 0.27 -10.15
N GLY A 82 12.12 -0.49 -9.75
CA GLY A 82 11.96 -1.89 -10.15
C GLY A 82 11.78 -2.08 -11.65
N LEU A 83 10.99 -1.22 -12.30
CA LEU A 83 10.82 -1.23 -13.76
C LEU A 83 12.13 -0.86 -14.49
N LEU A 84 12.87 0.13 -13.97
CA LEU A 84 14.17 0.52 -14.54
C LEU A 84 15.22 -0.60 -14.36
N ALA A 85 15.20 -1.29 -13.22
CA ALA A 85 16.11 -2.40 -12.92
C ALA A 85 15.81 -3.65 -13.77
N LYS A 86 14.54 -3.98 -14.00
CA LYS A 86 14.13 -5.01 -14.97
C LYS A 86 14.46 -4.64 -16.42
N GLY A 87 14.57 -3.33 -16.68
CA GLY A 87 15.16 -2.78 -17.87
C GLY A 87 14.16 -2.50 -19.00
N PHE A 88 14.26 -1.28 -19.53
CA PHE A 88 13.98 -0.93 -20.94
C PHE A 88 14.76 -1.79 -21.97
N LEU A 89 15.55 -2.78 -21.52
CA LEU A 89 16.45 -3.64 -22.30
C LEU A 89 15.96 -5.09 -22.48
N GLY A 90 14.88 -5.51 -21.80
CA GLY A 90 14.20 -6.78 -22.07
C GLY A 90 13.14 -6.62 -23.17
N GLY A 91 13.57 -6.28 -24.39
CA GLY A 91 12.72 -5.89 -25.52
C GLY A 91 11.77 -6.97 -26.09
N GLU A 92 11.27 -7.92 -25.30
CA GLU A 92 10.59 -9.11 -25.82
C GLU A 92 9.30 -9.50 -25.08
N HIS A 93 8.73 -8.71 -24.14
CA HIS A 93 7.42 -9.07 -23.54
C HIS A 93 6.53 -7.85 -23.21
N LEU A 94 6.27 -6.99 -24.20
CA LEU A 94 5.16 -6.01 -24.16
C LEU A 94 3.76 -6.67 -24.13
N ALA A 95 3.66 -8.00 -24.04
CA ALA A 95 2.39 -8.73 -23.99
C ALA A 95 1.86 -8.99 -22.56
N SER A 96 2.66 -8.73 -21.51
CA SER A 96 2.29 -8.98 -20.11
C SER A 96 2.35 -7.71 -19.24
N LEU A 97 1.92 -6.56 -19.77
CA LEU A 97 1.81 -5.34 -18.94
C LEU A 97 0.87 -5.54 -17.74
N GLY A 98 -0.11 -6.45 -17.83
CA GLY A 98 -1.08 -6.69 -16.75
C GLY A 98 -0.56 -7.45 -15.52
N SER A 99 0.62 -8.08 -15.60
CA SER A 99 1.08 -9.08 -14.61
C SER A 99 2.41 -8.75 -13.94
N ASP A 100 3.03 -7.60 -14.23
CA ASP A 100 4.24 -7.20 -13.51
C ASP A 100 3.88 -6.53 -12.17
N PRO A 101 4.28 -7.09 -11.01
CA PRO A 101 4.03 -6.48 -9.71
C PRO A 101 4.60 -5.06 -9.61
N MET A 102 5.69 -4.73 -10.32
CA MET A 102 6.30 -3.40 -10.29
C MET A 102 5.41 -2.34 -10.95
N LEU A 103 4.67 -2.70 -12.01
CA LEU A 103 3.70 -1.78 -12.62
C LEU A 103 2.56 -1.46 -11.66
N LEU A 104 2.10 -2.44 -10.89
CA LEU A 104 1.08 -2.25 -9.87
C LEU A 104 1.55 -1.26 -8.78
N PHE A 105 2.80 -1.36 -8.33
CA PHE A 105 3.39 -0.36 -7.42
C PHE A 105 3.39 1.05 -8.00
N VAL A 106 3.68 1.21 -9.29
CA VAL A 106 3.63 2.52 -9.97
C VAL A 106 2.21 3.06 -10.05
N LEU A 107 1.24 2.24 -10.46
CA LEU A 107 -0.17 2.67 -10.60
C LEU A 107 -0.77 3.05 -9.24
N VAL A 108 -0.58 2.20 -8.23
CA VAL A 108 -1.07 2.46 -6.86
C VAL A 108 -0.34 3.65 -6.26
N GLY A 109 0.98 3.74 -6.41
CA GLY A 109 1.79 4.85 -5.91
C GLY A 109 1.40 6.19 -6.54
N LEU A 110 1.14 6.23 -7.85
CA LEU A 110 0.69 7.41 -8.57
C LEU A 110 -0.72 7.83 -8.12
N GLY A 111 -1.66 6.88 -8.06
CA GLY A 111 -3.02 7.12 -7.59
C GLY A 111 -3.05 7.65 -6.16
N ALA A 112 -2.37 6.96 -5.23
CA ALA A 112 -2.27 7.37 -3.84
C ALA A 112 -1.61 8.74 -3.68
N SER A 113 -0.52 9.03 -4.41
CA SER A 113 0.17 10.32 -4.35
C SER A 113 -0.70 11.46 -4.86
N THR A 114 -1.41 11.27 -5.98
CA THR A 114 -2.28 12.31 -6.56
C THR A 114 -3.48 12.63 -5.66
N VAL A 115 -4.12 11.60 -5.09
CA VAL A 115 -5.24 11.77 -4.15
C VAL A 115 -4.75 12.43 -2.86
N SER A 116 -3.63 11.99 -2.31
CA SER A 116 -3.05 12.58 -1.10
C SER A 116 -2.59 14.03 -1.30
N LEU A 117 -2.04 14.36 -2.47
CA LEU A 117 -1.69 15.73 -2.84
C LEU A 117 -2.94 16.61 -2.94
N ALA A 118 -4.01 16.12 -3.55
CA ALA A 118 -5.29 16.83 -3.59
C ALA A 118 -5.87 17.04 -2.18
N GLY A 119 -5.74 16.05 -1.29
CA GLY A 119 -6.10 16.18 0.13
C GLY A 119 -5.29 17.26 0.86
N CYS A 120 -3.96 17.26 0.70
CA CYS A 120 -3.07 18.27 1.27
C CYS A 120 -3.39 19.68 0.77
N LEU A 121 -3.49 19.86 -0.55
CA LEU A 121 -3.81 21.15 -1.17
C LEU A 121 -5.24 21.60 -0.84
N GLY A 122 -6.18 20.67 -0.74
CA GLY A 122 -7.56 20.91 -0.29
C GLY A 122 -7.60 21.45 1.13
N ALA A 123 -6.83 20.85 2.04
CA ALA A 123 -6.73 21.28 3.44
C ALA A 123 -6.07 22.66 3.59
N LEU A 124 -4.97 22.91 2.86
CA LEU A 124 -4.23 24.18 2.89
C LEU A 124 -5.00 25.33 2.23
N ARG A 125 -5.52 25.12 1.02
CA ARG A 125 -6.21 26.16 0.24
C ARG A 125 -7.68 26.34 0.61
N SER A 126 -8.21 25.54 1.54
CA SER A 126 -9.66 25.55 1.88
C SER A 126 -10.55 25.43 0.64
N SER A 127 -10.09 24.70 -0.39
CA SER A 127 -10.74 24.70 -1.70
C SER A 127 -11.77 23.56 -1.78
N PRO A 128 -13.07 23.86 -1.94
CA PRO A 128 -14.11 22.83 -1.91
C PRO A 128 -14.03 21.87 -3.09
N CYS A 129 -13.50 22.30 -4.25
CA CYS A 129 -13.34 21.45 -5.43
C CYS A 129 -12.33 20.32 -5.19
N LEU A 130 -11.13 20.62 -4.69
CA LEU A 130 -10.11 19.60 -4.40
C LEU A 130 -10.56 18.64 -3.30
N LEU A 131 -11.27 19.15 -2.30
CA LEU A 131 -11.79 18.34 -1.21
C LEU A 131 -12.91 17.40 -1.67
N ARG A 132 -13.78 17.84 -2.59
CA ARG A 132 -14.77 16.97 -3.26
C ARG A 132 -14.11 15.90 -4.13
N PHE A 133 -13.04 16.25 -4.86
CA PHE A 133 -12.26 15.28 -5.61
C PHE A 133 -11.64 14.22 -4.69
N PHE A 134 -11.04 14.63 -3.58
CA PHE A 134 -10.50 13.72 -2.58
C PHE A 134 -11.57 12.76 -2.03
N VAL A 135 -12.73 13.27 -1.61
CA VAL A 135 -13.83 12.43 -1.11
C VAL A 135 -14.33 11.46 -2.19
N GLY A 136 -14.50 11.93 -3.42
CA GLY A 136 -14.92 11.09 -4.55
C GLY A 136 -13.90 9.98 -4.85
N ALA A 137 -12.61 10.28 -4.78
CA ALA A 137 -11.54 9.30 -4.98
C ALA A 137 -11.51 8.25 -3.87
N VAL A 138 -11.62 8.65 -2.60
CA VAL A 138 -11.69 7.69 -1.47
C VAL A 138 -12.93 6.80 -1.59
N LEU A 139 -14.09 7.35 -1.97
CA LEU A 139 -15.29 6.55 -2.22
C LEU A 139 -15.09 5.53 -3.35
N ALA A 140 -14.36 5.90 -4.42
CA ALA A 140 -14.02 4.98 -5.49
C ALA A 140 -13.09 3.85 -5.00
N PHE A 141 -12.12 4.14 -4.14
CA PHE A 141 -11.25 3.12 -3.52
C PHE A 141 -12.05 2.15 -2.66
N VAL A 142 -12.88 2.64 -1.72
CA VAL A 142 -13.79 1.80 -0.93
C VAL A 142 -14.65 0.90 -1.83
N GLY A 143 -15.19 1.46 -2.92
CA GLY A 143 -15.97 0.70 -3.90
C GLY A 143 -15.18 -0.40 -4.59
N LEU A 144 -13.93 -0.12 -4.98
CA LEU A 144 -13.00 -1.09 -5.57
C LEU A 144 -12.59 -2.18 -4.57
N GLU A 145 -12.41 -1.85 -3.30
CA GLU A 145 -12.10 -2.83 -2.24
C GLU A 145 -13.26 -3.81 -2.03
N VAL A 146 -14.48 -3.29 -1.92
CA VAL A 146 -15.69 -4.12 -1.76
C VAL A 146 -15.89 -5.00 -3.00
N LEU A 147 -15.76 -4.43 -4.20
CA LEU A 147 -15.88 -5.17 -5.44
C LEU A 147 -14.78 -6.25 -5.56
N GLY A 148 -13.53 -5.90 -5.24
CA GLY A 148 -12.40 -6.82 -5.25
C GLY A 148 -12.58 -7.97 -4.26
N GLY A 149 -13.03 -7.67 -3.04
CA GLY A 149 -13.35 -8.67 -2.03
C GLY A 149 -14.48 -9.61 -2.48
N LEU A 150 -15.55 -9.06 -3.08
CA LEU A 150 -16.64 -9.87 -3.63
C LEU A 150 -16.17 -10.76 -4.79
N LEU A 151 -15.40 -10.22 -5.72
CA LEU A 151 -14.83 -10.98 -6.84
C LEU A 151 -13.90 -12.08 -6.34
N LEU A 152 -13.08 -11.82 -5.34
CA LEU A 152 -12.21 -12.82 -4.71
C LEU A 152 -13.02 -13.97 -4.11
N LEU A 153 -14.14 -13.67 -3.44
CA LEU A 153 -15.02 -14.69 -2.86
C LEU A 153 -15.72 -15.53 -3.94
N VAL A 154 -16.26 -14.89 -4.98
CA VAL A 154 -16.97 -15.59 -6.07
C VAL A 154 -16.01 -16.40 -6.93
N ALA A 155 -14.85 -15.83 -7.28
CA ALA A 155 -13.86 -16.45 -8.15
C ALA A 155 -12.85 -17.35 -7.40
N ARG A 156 -13.03 -17.59 -6.09
CA ARG A 156 -12.06 -18.34 -5.26
C ARG A 156 -11.63 -19.68 -5.85
N HIS A 157 -12.54 -20.41 -6.49
CA HIS A 157 -12.23 -21.71 -7.10
C HIS A 157 -11.40 -21.53 -8.37
N ARG A 158 -11.82 -20.63 -9.25
CA ARG A 158 -11.08 -20.28 -10.48
C ARG A 158 -9.68 -19.75 -10.17
N LEU A 159 -9.54 -18.95 -9.12
CA LEU A 159 -8.26 -18.42 -8.67
C LEU A 159 -7.34 -19.54 -8.16
N ARG A 160 -7.87 -20.54 -7.44
CA ARG A 160 -7.09 -21.70 -7.00
C ARG A 160 -6.59 -22.53 -8.18
N ASP A 161 -7.43 -22.74 -9.19
CA ASP A 161 -7.04 -23.49 -10.39
C ASP A 161 -5.98 -22.71 -11.19
N ALA A 162 -6.20 -21.40 -11.41
CA ALA A 162 -5.23 -20.54 -12.08
C ALA A 162 -3.89 -20.46 -11.32
N LEU A 163 -3.92 -20.40 -9.99
CA LEU A 163 -2.71 -20.44 -9.16
C LEU A 163 -1.98 -21.78 -9.31
N ARG A 164 -2.72 -22.89 -9.39
CA ARG A 164 -2.15 -24.21 -9.59
C ARG A 164 -1.42 -24.31 -10.93
N ASP A 165 -2.05 -23.83 -12.00
CA ASP A 165 -1.46 -23.80 -13.34
C ASP A 165 -0.22 -22.88 -13.40
N ALA A 166 -0.31 -21.71 -12.76
CA ALA A 166 0.82 -20.79 -12.65
C ALA A 166 2.00 -21.41 -11.90
N LEU A 167 1.76 -22.06 -10.76
CA LEU A 167 2.81 -22.75 -10.00
C LEU A 167 3.40 -23.93 -10.79
N LEU A 168 2.60 -24.66 -11.56
CA LEU A 168 3.12 -25.71 -12.45
C LEU A 168 4.08 -25.12 -13.49
N LEU A 169 3.71 -23.99 -14.10
CA LEU A 169 4.59 -23.27 -15.03
C LEU A 169 5.87 -22.78 -14.32
N CYS A 170 5.75 -22.33 -13.07
CA CYS A 170 6.90 -21.95 -12.24
C CYS A 170 7.85 -23.13 -12.03
N LEU A 171 7.32 -24.32 -11.74
CA LEU A 171 8.10 -25.55 -11.60
C LEU A 171 8.81 -25.91 -12.90
N LEU A 172 8.13 -25.84 -14.06
CA LEU A 172 8.72 -26.19 -15.35
C LEU A 172 9.88 -25.25 -15.74
N ARG A 173 9.70 -23.94 -15.53
CA ARG A 173 10.66 -22.90 -15.93
C ARG A 173 11.65 -22.50 -14.83
N TYR A 174 11.69 -23.25 -13.73
CA TYR A 174 12.51 -22.98 -12.55
C TYR A 174 14.01 -22.75 -12.84
N GLN A 175 14.60 -23.46 -13.83
CA GLN A 175 16.00 -23.27 -14.21
C GLN A 175 16.21 -22.20 -15.29
N GLU A 176 15.17 -21.78 -15.98
CA GLU A 176 15.26 -20.79 -17.06
C GLU A 176 15.31 -19.36 -16.52
N GLU A 177 14.59 -19.09 -15.43
CA GLU A 177 14.46 -17.75 -14.86
C GLU A 177 15.02 -17.70 -13.42
N PRO A 178 16.06 -16.88 -13.14
CA PRO A 178 16.67 -16.80 -11.81
C PRO A 178 15.72 -16.19 -10.77
N ASP A 179 14.86 -15.26 -11.16
CA ASP A 179 13.88 -14.63 -10.26
C ASP A 179 12.81 -15.63 -9.80
N LEU A 180 12.35 -16.46 -10.74
CA LEU A 180 11.41 -17.54 -10.49
C LEU A 180 12.01 -18.59 -9.56
N ARG A 181 13.29 -18.93 -9.80
CA ARG A 181 14.06 -19.84 -8.95
C ARG A 181 14.08 -19.37 -7.51
N PHE A 182 14.43 -18.10 -7.29
CA PHE A 182 14.47 -17.49 -5.96
C PHE A 182 13.09 -17.51 -5.29
N LEU A 183 12.03 -17.15 -6.02
CA LEU A 183 10.66 -17.12 -5.49
C LEU A 183 10.18 -18.52 -5.06
N VAL A 184 10.37 -19.54 -5.90
CA VAL A 184 9.97 -20.92 -5.59
C VAL A 184 10.74 -21.44 -4.37
N ASP A 185 12.05 -21.17 -4.33
CA ASP A 185 12.90 -21.54 -3.21
C ASP A 185 12.44 -20.90 -1.88
N GLU A 186 12.09 -19.61 -1.92
CA GLU A 186 11.63 -18.88 -0.74
C GLU A 186 10.27 -19.39 -0.26
N VAL A 187 9.35 -19.69 -1.18
CA VAL A 187 8.04 -20.27 -0.87
C VAL A 187 8.21 -21.65 -0.23
N GLN A 188 9.06 -22.51 -0.78
CA GLN A 188 9.30 -23.86 -0.26
C GLN A 188 9.89 -23.84 1.15
N ARG A 189 10.86 -22.94 1.40
CA ARG A 189 11.43 -22.75 2.75
C ARG A 189 10.43 -22.16 3.73
N SER A 190 9.71 -21.11 3.34
CA SER A 190 8.76 -20.39 4.20
C SER A 190 7.56 -21.25 4.59
N LEU A 191 7.04 -22.07 3.66
CA LEU A 191 5.88 -22.93 3.89
C LEU A 191 6.25 -24.37 4.25
N GLN A 192 7.55 -24.70 4.33
CA GLN A 192 8.06 -26.04 4.67
C GLN A 192 7.40 -27.13 3.82
N CYS A 193 7.45 -26.93 2.50
CA CYS A 193 6.76 -27.76 1.50
C CYS A 193 7.69 -28.05 0.32
N CYS A 194 7.35 -29.07 -0.48
CA CYS A 194 8.08 -29.39 -1.70
C CYS A 194 7.12 -29.71 -2.84
N GLY A 195 7.38 -29.10 -3.99
CA GLY A 195 6.55 -29.25 -5.18
C GLY A 195 5.16 -28.61 -5.02
N LEU A 196 4.22 -28.99 -5.88
CA LEU A 196 2.90 -28.38 -5.96
C LEU A 196 1.91 -29.08 -5.01
N GLY A 197 1.70 -30.37 -5.21
CA GLY A 197 0.97 -31.31 -4.36
C GLY A 197 1.88 -32.31 -3.63
N SER A 198 3.06 -32.61 -4.19
CA SER A 198 4.05 -33.53 -3.60
C SER A 198 5.46 -33.21 -4.11
N TYR A 199 6.48 -33.66 -3.37
CA TYR A 199 7.88 -33.61 -3.81
C TYR A 199 8.12 -34.27 -5.19
N ARG A 200 7.29 -35.24 -5.58
CA ARG A 200 7.35 -35.92 -6.88
C ARG A 200 6.97 -35.05 -8.06
N ASP A 201 6.32 -33.91 -7.85
CA ASP A 201 6.00 -32.99 -8.95
C ASP A 201 7.26 -32.46 -9.64
N TRP A 202 8.43 -32.55 -8.97
CA TRP A 202 9.71 -32.25 -9.60
C TRP A 202 10.10 -33.21 -10.72
N GLU A 203 9.49 -34.39 -10.83
CA GLU A 203 9.67 -35.31 -11.97
C GLU A 203 9.18 -34.69 -13.29
N THR A 204 8.26 -33.71 -13.26
CA THR A 204 7.79 -33.03 -14.47
C THR A 204 8.78 -32.00 -14.99
N ASN A 205 9.73 -31.55 -14.17
CA ASN A 205 10.73 -30.57 -14.60
C ASN A 205 11.81 -31.25 -15.46
N PRO A 206 12.20 -30.66 -16.61
CA PRO A 206 13.14 -31.28 -17.55
C PRO A 206 14.56 -31.50 -17.01
N TYR A 207 14.97 -30.78 -15.96
CA TYR A 207 16.29 -30.87 -15.34
C TYR A 207 16.33 -31.82 -14.14
N PHE A 208 15.22 -31.93 -13.39
CA PHE A 208 15.11 -32.75 -12.18
C PHE A 208 14.55 -34.16 -12.44
N ASN A 209 13.90 -34.37 -13.57
CA ASN A 209 13.44 -35.68 -14.01
C ASN A 209 14.57 -36.72 -13.94
N CYS A 210 14.26 -37.93 -13.49
CA CYS A 210 15.19 -39.04 -13.44
C CYS A 210 15.82 -39.44 -14.78
N SER A 211 15.14 -39.17 -15.89
CA SER A 211 15.64 -39.40 -17.24
C SER A 211 16.51 -38.24 -17.77
N ALA A 212 16.68 -37.16 -17.00
CA ALA A 212 17.51 -36.03 -17.41
C ALA A 212 19.00 -36.44 -17.42
N PRO A 213 19.81 -35.90 -18.34
CA PRO A 213 21.24 -36.21 -18.42
C PRO A 213 22.10 -35.44 -17.39
N GLY A 214 21.49 -34.55 -16.59
CA GLY A 214 22.20 -33.65 -15.67
C GLY A 214 22.46 -34.24 -14.28
N VAL A 215 23.36 -33.61 -13.52
CA VAL A 215 23.67 -33.99 -12.12
C VAL A 215 22.48 -33.83 -11.17
N GLN A 216 21.48 -33.03 -11.57
CA GLN A 216 20.22 -32.80 -10.85
C GLN A 216 19.14 -33.84 -11.18
N ALA A 217 19.45 -34.83 -12.04
CA ALA A 217 18.50 -35.89 -12.34
C ALA A 217 18.12 -36.68 -11.08
N CYS A 218 16.84 -37.03 -10.97
CA CYS A 218 16.26 -37.66 -9.78
C CYS A 218 16.42 -36.84 -8.48
N SER A 219 16.65 -35.54 -8.55
CA SER A 219 16.78 -34.69 -7.36
C SER A 219 15.58 -33.75 -7.21
N VAL A 220 15.50 -33.09 -6.06
CA VAL A 220 14.63 -31.91 -5.86
C VAL A 220 15.53 -30.69 -5.63
N PRO A 221 15.00 -29.46 -5.60
CA PRO A 221 15.76 -28.31 -5.13
C PRO A 221 16.14 -28.41 -3.65
N ALA A 222 17.25 -27.80 -3.27
CA ALA A 222 17.72 -27.79 -1.89
C ALA A 222 16.76 -27.09 -0.91
N SER A 223 15.90 -26.19 -1.40
CA SER A 223 14.82 -25.57 -0.62
C SER A 223 13.76 -26.56 -0.09
N CYS A 224 13.68 -27.77 -0.66
CA CYS A 224 12.79 -28.83 -0.19
C CYS A 224 13.31 -29.61 1.04
N CYS A 225 14.57 -29.42 1.43
CA CYS A 225 15.16 -30.20 2.51
C CYS A 225 14.67 -29.74 3.90
N LEU A 226 14.51 -30.69 4.82
CA LEU A 226 14.04 -30.41 6.18
C LEU A 226 15.01 -29.52 6.97
N ASP A 227 16.30 -29.86 6.87
CA ASP A 227 17.39 -29.13 7.51
C ASP A 227 18.41 -28.72 6.44
N PRO A 228 18.23 -27.55 5.81
CA PRO A 228 19.22 -27.03 4.86
C PRO A 228 20.56 -26.73 5.54
N TRP A 229 20.61 -26.73 6.88
CA TRP A 229 21.80 -26.41 7.69
C TRP A 229 22.16 -27.57 8.62
N GLN A 230 22.65 -28.69 8.10
CA GLN A 230 23.22 -29.73 8.98
C GLN A 230 24.45 -29.18 9.72
N ASN A 231 24.32 -28.93 11.02
CA ASN A 231 25.39 -28.48 11.94
C ASN A 231 26.07 -27.13 11.63
N GLY A 232 25.33 -26.18 11.04
CA GLY A 232 25.65 -24.75 11.11
C GLY A 232 26.94 -24.30 10.40
N THR A 233 26.76 -23.78 9.18
CA THR A 233 27.57 -22.79 8.43
C THR A 233 27.62 -23.09 6.92
N VAL A 234 27.31 -24.33 6.50
CA VAL A 234 27.26 -24.74 5.09
C VAL A 234 25.87 -25.23 4.74
N VAL A 235 25.31 -24.75 3.62
CA VAL A 235 24.04 -25.27 3.09
C VAL A 235 24.26 -26.71 2.65
N ASN A 236 23.54 -27.66 3.25
CA ASN A 236 23.58 -29.03 2.82
C ASN A 236 22.67 -29.22 1.60
N ASP A 237 23.18 -28.95 0.40
CA ASP A 237 22.45 -29.27 -0.83
C ASP A 237 22.39 -30.78 -1.11
N GLN A 238 23.12 -31.62 -0.35
CA GLN A 238 23.25 -33.06 -0.61
C GLN A 238 21.96 -33.85 -0.33
N CYS A 239 21.12 -33.38 0.60
CA CYS A 239 19.81 -33.99 0.91
C CYS A 239 18.87 -34.05 -0.30
N ALA A 240 19.05 -33.14 -1.26
CA ALA A 240 18.18 -33.01 -2.41
C ALA A 240 18.48 -34.06 -3.49
N PHE A 241 19.72 -34.55 -3.55
CA PHE A 241 20.19 -35.49 -4.58
C PHE A 241 19.60 -36.88 -4.40
N GLY A 242 19.05 -37.42 -5.48
CA GLY A 242 18.44 -38.74 -5.48
C GLY A 242 17.12 -38.83 -4.71
N ALA A 243 16.61 -37.71 -4.16
CA ALA A 243 15.38 -37.65 -3.36
C ALA A 243 14.18 -38.32 -4.06
N LEU A 244 14.06 -38.19 -5.39
CA LEU A 244 12.98 -38.80 -6.18
C LEU A 244 13.07 -40.34 -6.26
N ARG A 245 14.23 -40.94 -5.96
CA ARG A 245 14.40 -42.41 -5.88
C ARG A 245 13.97 -42.98 -4.54
N LEU A 246 13.89 -42.15 -3.49
CA LEU A 246 13.43 -42.61 -2.20
C LEU A 246 11.91 -42.81 -2.22
N GLY A 247 11.45 -43.87 -1.54
CA GLY A 247 10.04 -44.02 -1.21
C GLY A 247 9.64 -43.05 -0.10
N ASP A 248 8.34 -42.77 0.03
CA ASP A 248 7.82 -41.72 0.92
C ASP A 248 8.32 -41.82 2.36
N LEU A 249 8.44 -43.03 2.91
CA LEU A 249 8.92 -43.27 4.28
C LEU A 249 10.39 -42.85 4.49
N ALA A 250 11.23 -43.02 3.47
CA ALA A 250 12.64 -42.64 3.53
C ALA A 250 12.85 -41.19 3.08
N ALA A 251 11.99 -40.68 2.19
CA ALA A 251 11.99 -39.28 1.79
C ALA A 251 11.52 -38.36 2.94
N SER A 252 10.60 -38.79 3.79
CA SER A 252 10.09 -38.00 4.92
C SER A 252 11.13 -37.62 5.98
N THR A 253 12.29 -38.28 5.99
CA THR A 253 13.39 -37.97 6.92
C THR A 253 14.40 -36.97 6.35
N VAL A 254 14.29 -36.62 5.07
CA VAL A 254 15.27 -35.75 4.37
C VAL A 254 14.63 -34.54 3.70
N VAL A 255 13.42 -34.69 3.15
CA VAL A 255 12.70 -33.63 2.42
C VAL A 255 11.25 -33.49 2.90
N HIS A 256 10.68 -32.30 2.70
CA HIS A 256 9.27 -32.06 2.92
C HIS A 256 8.43 -32.83 1.90
N LEU A 257 7.56 -33.73 2.36
CA LEU A 257 6.66 -34.49 1.46
C LEU A 257 5.43 -33.69 1.00
N GLY A 258 5.00 -32.73 1.82
CA GLY A 258 3.76 -31.98 1.62
C GLY A 258 3.88 -30.97 0.47
N GLY A 259 2.88 -30.93 -0.39
CA GLY A 259 2.80 -29.94 -1.47
C GLY A 259 2.51 -28.52 -0.99
N CYS A 260 3.09 -27.54 -1.69
CA CYS A 260 2.97 -26.13 -1.33
C CYS A 260 1.55 -25.58 -1.50
N MET A 261 0.71 -26.13 -2.39
CA MET A 261 -0.68 -25.66 -2.53
C MET A 261 -1.52 -25.95 -1.27
N ALA A 262 -1.35 -27.13 -0.69
CA ALA A 262 -2.05 -27.49 0.53
C ALA A 262 -1.55 -26.63 1.70
N GLN A 263 -0.23 -26.46 1.84
CA GLN A 263 0.35 -25.67 2.92
C GLN A 263 0.09 -24.17 2.80
N LEU A 264 0.06 -23.63 1.59
CA LEU A 264 -0.38 -22.27 1.36
C LEU A 264 -1.83 -22.09 1.81
N SER A 265 -2.70 -23.07 1.52
CA SER A 265 -4.09 -22.99 1.94
C SER A 265 -4.25 -23.05 3.47
N THR A 266 -3.51 -23.91 4.18
CA THR A 266 -3.55 -24.00 5.64
C THR A 266 -2.97 -22.75 6.30
N TRP A 267 -1.86 -22.24 5.76
CA TRP A 267 -1.26 -20.98 6.19
C TRP A 267 -2.23 -19.80 6.02
N LEU A 268 -2.91 -19.70 4.87
CA LEU A 268 -3.91 -18.64 4.62
C LEU A 268 -5.07 -18.71 5.61
N HIS A 269 -5.57 -19.90 5.95
CA HIS A 269 -6.63 -20.03 6.96
C HIS A 269 -6.13 -19.67 8.37
N GLY A 270 -4.90 -20.05 8.73
CA GLY A 270 -4.29 -19.65 10.00
C GLY A 270 -4.07 -18.14 10.11
N GLN A 271 -3.71 -17.48 9.00
CA GLN A 271 -3.51 -16.03 8.92
C GLN A 271 -4.79 -15.25 8.56
N ALA A 272 -5.94 -15.91 8.45
CA ALA A 272 -7.20 -15.25 8.09
C ALA A 272 -7.57 -14.13 9.08
N GLY A 273 -7.30 -14.32 10.37
CA GLY A 273 -7.50 -13.28 11.39
C GLY A 273 -6.68 -12.02 11.13
N SER A 274 -5.41 -12.18 10.76
CA SER A 274 -4.48 -11.09 10.42
C SER A 274 -4.95 -10.35 9.18
N ILE A 275 -5.38 -11.07 8.15
CA ILE A 275 -5.89 -10.52 6.89
C ILE A 275 -7.17 -9.71 7.14
N MET A 276 -8.12 -10.26 7.90
CA MET A 276 -9.36 -9.56 8.27
C MET A 276 -9.07 -8.31 9.11
N THR A 277 -8.12 -8.40 10.04
CA THR A 277 -7.71 -7.25 10.85
C THR A 277 -7.10 -6.15 9.97
N GLY A 278 -6.22 -6.52 9.02
CA GLY A 278 -5.64 -5.58 8.06
C GLY A 278 -6.70 -4.88 7.20
N ALA A 279 -7.66 -5.64 6.67
CA ALA A 279 -8.78 -5.09 5.90
C ALA A 279 -9.65 -4.13 6.74
N ALA A 280 -9.94 -4.49 7.99
CA ALA A 280 -10.70 -3.62 8.89
C ALA A 280 -9.95 -2.31 9.19
N VAL A 281 -8.64 -2.38 9.44
CA VAL A 281 -7.80 -1.19 9.65
C VAL A 281 -7.78 -0.30 8.41
N LEU A 282 -7.70 -0.88 7.21
CA LEU A 282 -7.72 -0.14 5.96
C LEU A 282 -9.04 0.65 5.78
N VAL A 283 -10.18 -0.01 5.98
CA VAL A 283 -11.50 0.65 5.93
C VAL A 283 -11.62 1.76 6.99
N LEU A 284 -11.09 1.54 8.20
CA LEU A 284 -11.10 2.57 9.26
C LEU A 284 -10.23 3.78 8.89
N VAL A 285 -9.08 3.56 8.26
CA VAL A 285 -8.18 4.61 7.77
C VAL A 285 -8.87 5.46 6.71
N GLU A 286 -9.52 4.83 5.74
CA GLU A 286 -10.28 5.52 4.69
C GLU A 286 -11.48 6.29 5.26
N ALA A 287 -12.24 5.66 6.16
CA ALA A 287 -13.37 6.30 6.84
C ALA A 287 -12.92 7.53 7.63
N THR A 288 -11.79 7.44 8.34
CA THR A 288 -11.23 8.55 9.12
C THR A 288 -10.86 9.72 8.20
N GLY A 289 -10.15 9.45 7.10
CA GLY A 289 -9.80 10.46 6.10
C GLY A 289 -11.04 11.11 5.46
N MET A 290 -12.05 10.30 5.15
CA MET A 290 -13.32 10.77 4.59
C MET A 290 -14.09 11.65 5.57
N LEU A 291 -14.20 11.25 6.84
CA LEU A 291 -14.88 12.03 7.88
C LEU A 291 -14.19 13.38 8.12
N MET A 292 -12.85 13.40 8.14
CA MET A 292 -12.09 14.65 8.24
C MET A 292 -12.36 15.57 7.04
N ALA A 293 -12.34 15.02 5.82
CA ALA A 293 -12.62 15.79 4.61
C ALA A 293 -14.06 16.32 4.55
N LEU A 294 -15.05 15.50 4.91
CA LEU A 294 -16.45 15.92 4.97
C LEU A 294 -16.69 17.00 6.03
N LYS A 295 -16.04 16.89 7.19
CA LYS A 295 -16.09 17.92 8.23
C LYS A 295 -15.50 19.23 7.72
N MET A 296 -14.32 19.20 7.11
CA MET A 296 -13.72 20.40 6.51
C MET A 296 -14.61 20.99 5.41
N LEU A 297 -15.24 20.16 4.57
CA LEU A 297 -16.12 20.63 3.50
C LEU A 297 -17.37 21.32 4.06
N ARG A 298 -17.94 20.82 5.16
CA ARG A 298 -19.07 21.42 5.86
C ARG A 298 -18.69 22.75 6.52
N ASP A 299 -17.50 22.82 7.10
CA ASP A 299 -16.99 24.06 7.72
C ASP A 299 -16.72 25.15 6.65
N ILE A 300 -16.32 24.77 5.42
CA ILE A 300 -16.07 25.70 4.29
C ILE A 300 -17.37 26.11 3.57
N MET A 301 -18.35 25.22 3.48
CA MET A 301 -19.65 25.47 2.83
C MET A 301 -20.76 25.56 3.89
N PRO A 302 -20.89 26.70 4.60
CA PRO A 302 -22.04 26.89 5.47
C PRO A 302 -23.34 26.84 4.64
N ILE A 303 -24.39 26.30 5.25
CA ILE A 303 -25.69 25.84 4.68
C ILE A 303 -26.48 26.90 3.86
N GLY A 304 -25.93 28.09 3.62
CA GLY A 304 -26.62 29.23 2.96
C GLY A 304 -26.35 29.45 1.47
N VAL A 305 -25.61 28.59 0.76
CA VAL A 305 -25.44 28.73 -0.71
C VAL A 305 -25.88 27.44 -1.40
N ARG A 306 -27.18 27.17 -1.32
CA ARG A 306 -27.87 26.24 -2.19
C ARG A 306 -29.06 26.97 -2.79
N ASP A 307 -28.74 27.99 -3.59
CA ASP A 307 -29.60 28.55 -4.63
C ASP A 307 -29.00 28.18 -5.99
#